data_AF-A0A1H9STK0-F1
#
_entry.id   AF-A0A1H9STK0-F1
#
_cell.length_a   1.000
_cell.length_b   1.000
_cell.length_c   1.000
_cell.angle_alpha   90.00
_cell.angle_beta   90.00
_cell.angle_gamma   90.00
#
_symmetry.space_group_name_H-M   'P 1'
#
loop_
_entity.id
_entity.type
_entity.pdbx_description
1 polymer ?
#
loop_
_entity_poly.entity_id
_entity_poly.type
_entity_poly.pdbx_seq_one_letter_code
_entity_poly.pdbx_strand_id
1 'polypeptide(L)'
;MAKLTLVDGTIFEGTTEELFAITQKFGGEVPEEVPDEPAKEITHNGATYTLVERKAQAGDVVILCDTDGELFSVGRTYEVEEGVQIADRDGELFDLYRPQLRRTTDTVLVYAPKVEPLKVGESVIIRGNSKFGVDLDGKLGVYEGTSVTYAPSHARVNTLGERTYVVKYEQLRKATDEEVAEAKAKAESLAKQAAKDAVFTKAGRKPNEYRKGDIVRVLNPRIANLIVGEVGEITSYDSSGSFNVTHKRSCWVGYDQVEPVTFAESRLDRK
;
A
#
# COMPACT_ATOMS: atom_id res chain seq x y z
N MET A 1 31.95 -27.38 -29.67
CA MET A 1 31.57 -27.46 -31.10
C MET A 1 30.12 -27.08 -31.20
N ALA A 2 29.82 -26.05 -31.99
CA ALA A 2 28.47 -25.56 -32.22
C ALA A 2 27.95 -26.08 -33.57
N LYS A 3 26.62 -26.06 -33.75
CA LYS A 3 25.96 -26.44 -35.00
C LYS A 3 25.03 -25.32 -35.46
N LEU A 4 25.09 -24.98 -36.75
CA LEU A 4 24.19 -24.04 -37.41
C LEU A 4 23.39 -24.80 -38.48
N THR A 5 22.07 -24.77 -38.40
CA THR A 5 21.19 -25.38 -39.40
C THR A 5 20.43 -24.30 -40.16
N LEU A 6 20.59 -24.26 -41.48
CA LEU A 6 19.84 -23.35 -42.35
C LEU A 6 18.43 -23.87 -42.62
N VAL A 7 17.55 -22.98 -43.10
CA VAL A 7 16.13 -23.28 -43.40
C VAL A 7 15.97 -24.39 -44.45
N ASP A 8 16.96 -24.56 -45.34
CA ASP A 8 16.99 -25.62 -46.35
C ASP A 8 17.50 -26.98 -45.82
N GLY A 9 17.83 -27.06 -44.53
CA GLY A 9 18.33 -28.27 -43.88
C GLY A 9 19.84 -28.45 -43.94
N THR A 10 20.59 -27.50 -44.50
CA THR A 10 22.07 -27.54 -44.51
C THR A 10 22.62 -27.35 -43.09
N ILE A 11 23.55 -28.20 -42.66
CA ILE A 11 24.15 -28.16 -41.32
C ILE A 11 25.64 -27.80 -41.43
N PHE A 12 26.08 -26.80 -40.68
CA PHE A 12 27.49 -26.46 -40.47
C PHE A 12 27.91 -26.80 -39.05
N GLU A 13 29.06 -27.44 -38.88
CA GLU A 13 29.65 -27.75 -37.58
C GLU A 13 31.03 -27.09 -37.48
N GLY A 14 31.31 -26.43 -36.36
CA GLY A 14 32.57 -25.72 -36.17
C GLY A 14 32.67 -25.06 -34.80
N THR A 15 33.67 -24.20 -34.66
CA THR A 15 33.77 -23.25 -33.55
C THR A 15 32.75 -22.12 -33.72
N THR A 16 32.38 -21.45 -32.63
CA THR A 16 31.43 -20.33 -32.66
C THR A 16 31.90 -19.21 -33.60
N GLU A 17 33.20 -18.95 -33.64
CA GLU A 17 33.84 -17.95 -34.51
C GLU A 17 33.71 -18.30 -36.00
N GLU A 18 33.90 -19.57 -36.37
CA GLU A 18 33.75 -20.05 -37.75
C GLU A 18 32.31 -19.96 -38.22
N LEU A 19 31.34 -20.34 -37.36
CA LEU A 19 29.92 -20.26 -37.70
C LEU A 19 29.46 -18.80 -37.82
N PHE A 20 29.96 -17.90 -36.97
CA PHE A 20 29.66 -16.47 -37.03
C PHE A 20 30.17 -15.83 -38.34
N ALA A 21 31.39 -16.18 -38.76
CA ALA A 21 31.96 -15.72 -40.02
C ALA A 21 31.16 -16.20 -41.24
N ILE A 22 30.59 -17.41 -41.17
CA ILE A 22 29.69 -17.95 -42.20
C ILE A 22 28.38 -17.13 -42.24
N THR A 23 27.73 -16.89 -41.10
CA THR A 23 26.45 -16.15 -41.05
C THR A 23 26.56 -14.72 -41.57
N GLN A 24 27.65 -14.00 -41.25
CA GLN A 24 27.91 -12.66 -41.80
C GLN A 24 28.09 -12.68 -43.34
N LYS A 25 28.75 -13.71 -43.87
CA LYS A 25 29.03 -13.82 -45.31
C LYS A 25 27.78 -14.07 -46.16
N PHE A 26 26.74 -14.67 -45.56
CA PHE A 26 25.47 -14.97 -46.22
C PHE A 26 24.37 -13.92 -45.95
N GLY A 27 24.71 -12.79 -45.34
CA GLY A 27 23.76 -11.68 -45.11
C GLY A 27 22.63 -12.04 -44.14
N GLY A 28 22.84 -13.05 -43.29
CA GLY A 28 21.92 -13.33 -42.20
C GLY A 28 22.03 -12.23 -41.15
N GLU A 29 20.90 -11.62 -40.76
CA GLU A 29 20.82 -10.82 -39.55
C GLU A 29 21.16 -11.74 -38.38
N VAL A 30 22.34 -11.57 -37.81
CA VAL A 30 22.69 -12.19 -36.54
C VAL A 30 21.84 -11.46 -35.50
N PRO A 31 20.96 -12.16 -34.74
CA PRO A 31 20.26 -11.51 -33.64
C PRO A 31 21.30 -10.88 -32.72
N GLU A 32 21.06 -9.61 -32.40
CA GLU A 32 21.85 -8.81 -31.47
C GLU A 32 22.26 -9.68 -30.27
N GLU A 33 23.55 -9.67 -29.96
CA GLU A 33 24.24 -10.44 -28.91
C GLU A 33 23.29 -10.90 -27.81
N VAL A 34 23.10 -12.22 -27.67
CA VAL A 34 22.57 -12.78 -26.43
C VAL A 34 23.60 -12.42 -25.37
N PRO A 35 23.27 -11.56 -24.38
CA PRO A 35 24.27 -11.13 -23.41
C PRO A 35 24.75 -12.36 -22.62
N ASP A 36 26.07 -12.56 -22.58
CA ASP A 36 26.75 -13.65 -21.85
C ASP A 36 26.49 -13.59 -20.33
N GLU A 37 25.97 -12.47 -19.83
CA GLU A 37 25.65 -12.28 -18.42
C GLU A 37 24.14 -12.11 -18.21
N PRO A 38 23.56 -12.73 -17.16
CA PRO A 38 22.18 -12.51 -16.80
C PRO A 38 21.94 -11.04 -16.46
N ALA A 39 20.78 -10.52 -16.88
CA ALA A 39 20.38 -9.16 -16.55
C ALA A 39 20.44 -8.95 -15.04
N LYS A 40 21.07 -7.85 -14.58
CA LYS A 40 21.13 -7.55 -13.14
C LYS A 40 19.76 -7.20 -12.56
N GLU A 41 18.85 -6.72 -13.40
CA GLU A 41 17.49 -6.35 -13.03
C GLU A 41 16.49 -6.81 -14.09
N ILE A 42 15.31 -7.23 -13.63
CA ILE A 42 14.18 -7.59 -14.49
C ILE A 42 12.90 -6.93 -14.00
N THR A 43 11.94 -6.77 -14.90
CA THR A 43 10.58 -6.35 -14.55
C THR A 43 9.64 -7.52 -14.80
N HIS A 44 8.89 -7.92 -13.76
CA HIS A 44 7.88 -8.96 -13.84
C HIS A 44 6.60 -8.49 -13.15
N ASN A 45 5.46 -8.61 -13.82
CA ASN A 45 4.15 -8.15 -13.31
C ASN A 45 4.13 -6.71 -12.79
N GLY A 46 4.91 -5.82 -13.42
CA GLY A 46 5.01 -4.40 -13.05
C GLY A 46 5.91 -4.10 -11.84
N ALA A 47 6.54 -5.11 -11.24
CA ALA A 47 7.53 -4.96 -10.18
C ALA A 47 8.95 -5.19 -10.72
N THR A 48 9.91 -4.43 -10.21
CA THR A 48 11.34 -4.60 -10.54
C THR A 48 11.98 -5.54 -9.54
N TYR A 49 12.87 -6.41 -10.02
CA TYR A 49 13.62 -7.36 -9.21
C TYR A 49 15.12 -7.27 -9.56
N THR A 50 15.98 -7.58 -8.60
CA THR A 50 17.45 -7.56 -8.74
C THR A 50 18.01 -8.97 -8.54
N LEU A 51 18.94 -9.36 -9.41
CA LEU A 51 19.64 -10.64 -9.35
C LEU A 51 20.41 -10.79 -8.03
N VAL A 52 20.27 -11.93 -7.37
CA VAL A 52 20.92 -12.26 -6.09
C VAL A 52 21.55 -13.64 -6.11
N GLU A 53 22.76 -13.78 -5.57
CA GLU A 53 23.45 -15.07 -5.43
C GLU A 53 23.03 -15.80 -4.14
N ARG A 54 21.83 -16.38 -4.14
CA ARG A 54 21.33 -17.24 -3.05
C ARG A 54 20.23 -18.15 -3.57
N LYS A 55 19.83 -19.16 -2.77
CA LYS A 55 18.61 -19.92 -3.04
C LYS A 55 17.38 -19.01 -3.00
N ALA A 56 16.38 -19.35 -3.81
CA ALA A 56 15.11 -18.66 -3.84
C ALA A 56 14.32 -18.84 -2.54
N GLN A 57 13.52 -17.84 -2.22
CA GLN A 57 12.56 -17.81 -1.11
C GLN A 57 11.24 -17.22 -1.62
N ALA A 58 10.17 -17.41 -0.85
CA ALA A 58 8.86 -16.88 -1.20
C ALA A 58 8.92 -15.37 -1.48
N GLY A 59 8.25 -14.93 -2.54
CA GLY A 59 8.24 -13.55 -3.03
C GLY A 59 9.39 -13.19 -3.97
N ASP A 60 10.36 -14.09 -4.17
CA ASP A 60 11.33 -13.95 -5.27
C ASP A 60 10.69 -14.30 -6.61
N VAL A 61 11.40 -13.92 -7.66
CA VAL A 61 11.15 -14.37 -9.02
C VAL A 61 12.36 -15.15 -9.52
N VAL A 62 12.14 -16.23 -10.26
CA VAL A 62 13.22 -17.06 -10.80
C VAL A 62 13.15 -17.19 -12.31
N ILE A 63 14.31 -17.35 -12.94
CA ILE A 63 14.45 -17.77 -14.33
C ILE A 63 15.25 -19.07 -14.34
N LEU A 64 14.68 -20.11 -14.94
CA LEU A 64 15.36 -21.39 -15.10
C LEU A 64 16.33 -21.30 -16.28
N CYS A 65 17.60 -21.63 -16.06
CA CYS A 65 18.64 -21.65 -17.11
C CYS A 65 18.79 -23.02 -17.77
N ASP A 66 18.29 -24.06 -17.11
CA ASP A 66 18.25 -25.42 -17.60
C ASP A 66 16.89 -26.03 -17.23
N THR A 67 16.39 -26.94 -18.07
CA THR A 67 15.18 -27.70 -17.76
C THR A 67 15.46 -29.19 -17.82
N ASP A 68 14.87 -29.85 -16.85
CA ASP A 68 14.88 -31.28 -16.59
C ASP A 68 13.53 -31.94 -16.92
N GLY A 69 12.56 -31.20 -17.47
CA GLY A 69 11.22 -31.71 -17.76
C GLY A 69 10.34 -30.81 -18.64
N GLU A 70 9.18 -31.35 -19.03
CA GLU A 70 8.24 -30.70 -19.97
C GLU A 70 7.37 -29.60 -19.33
N LEU A 71 7.36 -29.51 -17.99
CA LEU A 71 6.45 -28.62 -17.26
C LEU A 71 6.90 -27.16 -17.23
N PHE A 72 8.21 -26.90 -17.34
CA PHE A 72 8.79 -25.57 -17.23
C PHE A 72 9.67 -25.25 -18.44
N SER A 73 9.67 -23.98 -18.84
CA SER A 73 10.43 -23.48 -19.98
C SER A 73 11.65 -22.72 -19.50
N VAL A 74 12.81 -23.04 -20.07
CA VAL A 74 14.05 -22.26 -19.87
C VAL A 74 13.84 -20.82 -20.33
N GLY A 75 14.41 -19.88 -19.59
CA GLY A 75 14.33 -18.44 -19.89
C GLY A 75 13.01 -17.79 -19.49
N ARG A 76 12.00 -18.57 -19.06
CA ARG A 76 10.75 -18.01 -18.55
C ARG A 76 10.88 -17.61 -17.07
N THR A 77 10.20 -16.53 -16.73
CA THR A 77 10.07 -15.98 -15.39
C THR A 77 8.95 -16.68 -14.61
N TYR A 78 9.23 -17.08 -13.37
CA TYR A 78 8.30 -17.74 -12.46
C TYR A 78 8.32 -17.06 -11.09
N GLU A 79 7.15 -16.88 -10.49
CA GLU A 79 7.00 -16.39 -9.11
C GLU A 79 7.20 -17.53 -8.12
N VAL A 80 7.93 -17.25 -7.03
CA VAL A 80 8.21 -18.23 -5.98
C VAL A 80 7.21 -18.04 -4.85
N GLU A 81 6.40 -19.06 -4.64
CA GLU A 81 5.35 -19.11 -3.63
C GLU A 81 5.88 -19.61 -2.27
N GLU A 82 5.00 -19.61 -1.26
CA GLU A 82 5.27 -20.18 0.06
C GLU A 82 5.73 -21.65 -0.06
N GLY A 83 6.74 -22.04 0.73
CA GLY A 83 7.36 -23.37 0.60
C GLY A 83 8.39 -23.50 -0.53
N VAL A 84 8.72 -22.38 -1.22
CA VAL A 84 9.69 -22.35 -2.33
C VAL A 84 9.20 -23.18 -3.51
N GLN A 85 7.98 -22.90 -3.93
CA GLN A 85 7.29 -23.58 -5.03
C GLN A 85 7.09 -22.62 -6.21
N ILE A 86 6.97 -23.15 -7.42
CA ILE A 86 6.61 -22.39 -8.62
C ILE A 86 5.39 -23.03 -9.28
N ALA A 87 4.53 -22.20 -9.86
CA ALA A 87 3.35 -22.66 -10.59
C ALA A 87 3.67 -23.00 -12.05
N ASP A 88 3.08 -24.08 -12.56
CA ASP A 88 3.10 -24.39 -14.00
C ASP A 88 2.08 -23.54 -14.79
N ARG A 89 1.81 -23.90 -16.06
CA ARG A 89 0.86 -23.16 -16.90
C ARG A 89 -0.60 -23.28 -16.39
N ASP A 90 -0.92 -24.38 -15.72
CA ASP A 90 -2.27 -24.68 -15.23
C ASP A 90 -2.46 -24.21 -13.77
N GLY A 91 -1.40 -23.68 -13.15
CA GLY A 91 -1.42 -23.13 -11.80
C GLY A 91 -1.12 -24.17 -10.71
N GLU A 92 -0.66 -25.37 -11.09
CA GLU A 92 -0.27 -26.40 -10.13
C GLU A 92 1.12 -26.09 -9.55
N LEU A 93 1.27 -26.21 -8.23
CA LEU A 93 2.48 -25.85 -7.50
C LEU A 93 3.48 -27.01 -7.41
N PHE A 94 4.74 -26.74 -7.75
CA PHE A 94 5.82 -27.70 -7.67
C PHE A 94 7.01 -27.13 -6.90
N ASP A 95 7.65 -27.95 -6.07
CA ASP A 95 8.85 -27.51 -5.34
C ASP A 95 9.97 -27.16 -6.32
N LEU A 96 10.51 -25.95 -6.16
CA LEU A 96 11.56 -25.45 -7.04
C LEU A 96 12.85 -26.29 -6.92
N TYR A 97 13.17 -26.77 -5.72
CA TYR A 97 14.39 -27.53 -5.43
C TYR A 97 14.07 -28.97 -5.03
N ARG A 98 13.92 -29.86 -6.01
CA ARG A 98 13.85 -31.32 -5.78
C ARG A 98 15.17 -32.00 -6.15
N PRO A 99 15.60 -33.06 -5.44
CA PRO A 99 16.83 -33.79 -5.76
C PRO A 99 16.92 -34.28 -7.21
N GLN A 100 15.79 -34.67 -7.79
CA GLN A 100 15.69 -35.19 -9.17
C GLN A 100 15.90 -34.09 -10.21
N LEU A 101 15.63 -32.84 -9.85
CA LEU A 101 15.67 -31.69 -10.74
C LEU A 101 17.08 -31.08 -10.88
N ARG A 102 18.01 -31.43 -9.97
CA ARG A 102 19.41 -30.94 -9.99
C ARG A 102 19.52 -29.40 -10.09
N ARG A 103 18.50 -28.67 -9.64
CA ARG A 103 18.46 -27.21 -9.64
C ARG A 103 19.35 -26.66 -8.53
N THR A 104 20.21 -25.72 -8.89
CA THR A 104 21.20 -25.07 -8.02
C THR A 104 21.12 -23.55 -8.23
N THR A 105 21.93 -22.79 -7.49
CA THR A 105 22.11 -21.35 -7.75
C THR A 105 22.71 -21.05 -9.11
N ASP A 106 23.33 -22.04 -9.75
CA ASP A 106 23.99 -21.88 -11.05
C ASP A 106 23.02 -22.17 -12.21
N THR A 107 21.96 -22.95 -11.95
CA THR A 107 20.95 -23.32 -12.95
C THR A 107 19.61 -22.60 -12.76
N VAL A 108 19.49 -21.80 -11.70
CA VAL A 108 18.31 -20.98 -11.39
C VAL A 108 18.77 -19.58 -11.02
N LEU A 109 18.49 -18.61 -11.89
CA LEU A 109 18.70 -17.20 -11.58
C LEU A 109 17.60 -16.74 -10.64
N VAL A 110 18.00 -16.17 -9.50
CA VAL A 110 17.07 -15.70 -8.47
C VAL A 110 17.08 -14.19 -8.45
N TYR A 111 15.90 -13.60 -8.57
CA TYR A 111 15.68 -12.17 -8.56
C TYR A 111 14.84 -11.80 -7.34
N ALA A 112 15.43 -11.05 -6.42
CA ALA A 112 14.74 -10.53 -5.25
C ALA A 112 14.01 -9.22 -5.62
N PRO A 113 12.81 -8.97 -5.10
CA PRO A 113 12.08 -7.74 -5.40
C PRO A 113 12.91 -6.52 -5.00
N LYS A 114 13.13 -5.62 -5.95
CA LYS A 114 13.81 -4.33 -5.77
C LYS A 114 12.83 -3.36 -5.11
N VAL A 115 12.47 -3.66 -3.88
CA VAL A 115 11.73 -2.70 -3.04
C VAL A 115 12.76 -1.70 -2.56
N GLU A 116 12.67 -0.44 -2.98
CA GLU A 116 13.39 0.61 -2.27
C GLU A 116 13.06 0.47 -0.78
N PRO A 117 14.05 0.28 0.09
CA PRO A 117 13.78 0.06 1.49
C PRO A 117 13.01 1.27 2.03
N LEU A 118 11.88 1.00 2.66
CA LEU A 118 11.04 2.00 3.29
C LEU A 118 11.90 2.76 4.31
N LYS A 119 11.85 4.08 4.24
CA LYS A 119 12.57 4.93 5.19
C LYS A 119 11.70 5.12 6.42
N VAL A 120 12.32 5.12 7.61
CA VAL A 120 11.59 5.44 8.84
C VAL A 120 10.93 6.81 8.68
N GLY A 121 9.63 6.88 8.98
CA GLY A 121 8.79 8.06 8.76
C GLY A 121 8.00 8.06 7.44
N GLU A 122 8.22 7.08 6.56
CA GLU A 122 7.48 6.98 5.29
C GLU A 122 6.05 6.47 5.51
N SER A 123 5.10 7.09 4.80
CA SER A 123 3.68 6.72 4.86
C SER A 123 3.42 5.47 4.02
N VAL A 124 2.74 4.50 4.61
CA VAL A 124 2.46 3.20 4.02
C VAL A 124 0.99 2.81 4.16
N ILE A 125 0.48 2.08 3.19
CA ILE A 125 -0.80 1.38 3.28
C ILE A 125 -0.53 -0.08 3.64
N ILE A 126 -1.23 -0.56 4.66
CA ILE A 126 -1.15 -1.95 5.13
C ILE A 126 -2.17 -2.78 4.36
N ARG A 127 -1.75 -3.97 3.90
CA ARG A 127 -2.59 -4.96 3.21
C ARG A 127 -2.75 -6.21 4.08
N GLY A 128 -3.97 -6.49 4.48
CA GLY A 128 -4.32 -7.60 5.35
C GLY A 128 -4.05 -7.35 6.84
N ASN A 129 -3.69 -8.42 7.55
CA ASN A 129 -3.74 -8.45 9.00
C ASN A 129 -2.37 -8.19 9.65
N SER A 130 -2.40 -7.62 10.86
CA SER A 130 -1.25 -7.68 11.76
C SER A 130 -0.90 -9.12 12.13
N LYS A 131 0.32 -9.31 12.66
CA LYS A 131 0.76 -10.59 13.22
C LYS A 131 -0.22 -11.17 14.26
N PHE A 132 -0.97 -10.34 14.97
CA PHE A 132 -1.92 -10.75 16.00
C PHE A 132 -3.36 -10.88 15.49
N GLY A 133 -3.58 -10.92 14.17
CA GLY A 133 -4.89 -11.11 13.57
C GLY A 133 -5.80 -9.88 13.58
N VAL A 134 -5.28 -8.70 13.96
CA VAL A 134 -6.03 -7.45 13.79
C VAL A 134 -6.09 -7.10 12.31
N ASP A 135 -7.30 -6.88 11.79
CA ASP A 135 -7.53 -6.39 10.44
C ASP A 135 -7.06 -4.94 10.29
N LEU A 136 -6.10 -4.75 9.39
CA LEU A 136 -5.48 -3.49 9.06
C LEU A 136 -5.56 -3.21 7.55
N ASP A 137 -6.35 -3.97 6.80
CA ASP A 137 -6.40 -3.82 5.36
C ASP A 137 -6.87 -2.42 4.96
N GLY A 138 -6.11 -1.79 4.06
CA GLY A 138 -6.35 -0.42 3.61
C GLY A 138 -6.02 0.67 4.63
N LYS A 139 -5.53 0.35 5.83
CA LYS A 139 -5.18 1.38 6.82
C LYS A 139 -3.87 2.07 6.48
N LEU A 140 -3.87 3.40 6.63
CA LEU A 140 -2.67 4.22 6.56
C LEU A 140 -1.88 4.14 7.86
N GLY A 141 -0.57 4.01 7.73
CA GLY A 141 0.35 4.13 8.84
C GLY A 141 1.70 4.72 8.44
N VAL A 142 2.55 4.91 9.45
CA VAL A 142 3.91 5.41 9.30
C VAL A 142 4.88 4.30 9.64
N TYR A 143 5.80 3.99 8.73
CA TYR A 143 6.83 2.99 8.95
C TYR A 143 7.81 3.45 10.04
N GLU A 144 7.92 2.69 11.13
CA GLU A 144 8.81 2.98 12.26
C GLU A 144 10.14 2.21 12.19
N GLY A 145 10.29 1.30 11.22
CA GLY A 145 11.47 0.46 11.07
C GLY A 145 11.17 -1.05 11.15
N THR A 146 12.21 -1.85 10.95
CA THR A 146 12.14 -3.31 11.04
C THR A 146 11.97 -3.77 12.48
N SER A 147 11.12 -4.77 12.70
CA SER A 147 10.90 -5.36 14.02
C SER A 147 12.07 -6.26 14.42
N VAL A 148 12.92 -5.74 15.31
CA VAL A 148 14.06 -6.50 15.86
C VAL A 148 13.62 -7.67 16.74
N THR A 149 12.39 -7.63 17.26
CA THR A 149 11.87 -8.60 18.23
C THR A 149 11.36 -9.90 17.61
N TYR A 150 10.98 -9.89 16.33
CA TYR A 150 10.27 -11.02 15.73
C TYR A 150 10.97 -11.63 14.53
N ALA A 151 11.28 -10.84 13.50
CA ALA A 151 12.05 -11.28 12.34
C ALA A 151 12.37 -10.07 11.45
N PRO A 152 13.46 -10.12 10.66
CA PRO A 152 13.78 -9.09 9.67
C PRO A 152 12.67 -8.88 8.62
N SER A 153 11.80 -9.88 8.41
CA SER A 153 10.66 -9.81 7.49
C SER A 153 9.46 -9.02 8.01
N HIS A 154 9.51 -8.52 9.25
CA HIS A 154 8.41 -7.78 9.86
C HIS A 154 8.76 -6.31 10.06
N ALA A 155 7.79 -5.45 9.77
CA ALA A 155 7.85 -4.02 9.96
C ALA A 155 7.03 -3.59 11.18
N ARG A 156 7.48 -2.52 11.84
CA ARG A 156 6.67 -1.77 12.80
C ARG A 156 6.00 -0.61 12.07
N VAL A 157 4.69 -0.50 12.20
CA VAL A 157 3.90 0.55 11.56
C VAL A 157 2.96 1.20 12.56
N ASN A 158 3.00 2.52 12.65
CA ASN A 158 2.12 3.32 13.50
C ASN A 158 0.89 3.76 12.72
N THR A 159 -0.30 3.29 13.10
CA THR A 159 -1.55 3.72 12.43
C THR A 159 -2.02 5.04 13.04
N LEU A 160 -1.62 6.15 12.40
CA LEU A 160 -2.12 7.51 12.67
C LEU A 160 -2.19 7.91 14.16
N GLY A 161 -1.18 7.52 14.95
CA GLY A 161 -1.08 7.90 16.37
C GLY A 161 -1.93 7.07 17.33
N GLU A 162 -2.64 6.05 16.85
CA GLU A 162 -3.41 5.15 17.71
C GLU A 162 -2.51 4.11 18.37
N ARG A 163 -1.84 3.30 17.55
CA ARG A 163 -1.09 2.13 18.00
C ARG A 163 -0.05 1.71 16.96
N THR A 164 1.06 1.18 17.46
CA THR A 164 2.06 0.50 16.64
C THR A 164 1.68 -0.96 16.47
N TYR A 165 1.62 -1.41 15.22
CA TYR A 165 1.40 -2.80 14.84
C TYR A 165 2.65 -3.41 14.22
N VAL A 166 2.76 -4.73 14.33
CA VAL A 166 3.77 -5.51 13.63
C VAL A 166 3.09 -6.23 12.47
N VAL A 167 3.56 -5.95 11.27
CA VAL A 167 3.01 -6.44 9.99
C VAL A 167 4.16 -7.00 9.15
N LYS A 168 3.87 -7.90 8.21
CA LYS A 168 4.92 -8.38 7.31
C LYS A 168 5.31 -7.28 6.33
N TYR A 169 6.56 -7.22 5.94
CA TYR A 169 7.05 -6.20 5.01
C TYR A 169 6.34 -6.30 3.64
N GLU A 170 6.04 -7.52 3.16
CA GLU A 170 5.29 -7.79 1.92
C GLU A 170 3.86 -7.24 1.92
N GLN A 171 3.30 -6.99 3.10
CA GLN A 171 1.97 -6.41 3.28
C GLN A 171 1.99 -4.87 3.20
N LEU A 172 3.15 -4.25 2.99
CA LEU A 172 3.28 -2.81 2.92
C LEU A 172 3.48 -2.35 1.49
N ARG A 173 2.79 -1.26 1.15
CA ARG A 173 3.12 -0.44 0.00
C ARG A 173 3.25 1.01 0.41
N LYS A 174 4.00 1.79 -0.36
CA LYS A 174 4.02 3.25 -0.22
C LYS A 174 2.59 3.80 -0.42
N ALA A 175 2.19 4.71 0.46
CA ALA A 175 0.95 5.47 0.30
C ALA A 175 1.15 6.57 -0.74
N THR A 176 0.10 6.90 -1.51
CA THR A 176 0.16 8.09 -2.38
C THR A 176 -0.09 9.36 -1.56
N ASP A 177 0.30 10.51 -2.11
CA ASP A 177 0.07 11.81 -1.45
C ASP A 177 -1.43 12.08 -1.26
N GLU A 178 -2.28 11.64 -2.19
CA GLU A 178 -3.74 11.74 -2.07
C GLU A 178 -4.29 10.89 -0.92
N GLU A 179 -3.83 9.65 -0.78
CA GLU A 179 -4.26 8.75 0.31
C GLU A 179 -3.85 9.30 1.68
N VAL A 180 -2.64 9.88 1.75
CA VAL A 180 -2.15 10.56 2.96
C VAL A 180 -3.01 11.78 3.29
N ALA A 181 -3.33 12.59 2.30
CA ALA A 181 -4.14 13.80 2.47
C ALA A 181 -5.57 13.45 2.94
N GLU A 182 -6.21 12.46 2.32
CA GLU A 182 -7.57 12.02 2.67
C GLU A 182 -7.62 11.47 4.10
N ALA A 183 -6.68 10.59 4.45
CA ALA A 183 -6.63 10.01 5.79
C ALA A 183 -6.39 11.08 6.87
N LYS A 184 -5.51 12.05 6.61
CA LYS A 184 -5.26 13.17 7.53
C LYS A 184 -6.50 14.05 7.69
N ALA A 185 -7.22 14.37 6.60
CA ALA A 185 -8.45 15.14 6.66
C ALA A 185 -9.55 14.42 7.46
N LYS A 186 -9.68 13.10 7.29
CA LYS A 186 -10.62 12.27 8.05
C LYS A 186 -10.27 12.24 9.54
N ALA A 187 -8.99 12.06 9.88
CA ALA A 187 -8.52 12.09 11.26
C ALA A 187 -8.78 13.45 11.93
N GLU A 188 -8.53 14.56 11.22
CA GLU A 188 -8.80 15.90 11.73
C GLU A 188 -10.31 16.14 11.97
N SER A 189 -11.17 15.68 11.06
CA SER A 189 -12.63 15.76 11.22
C SER A 189 -13.12 14.99 12.45
N LEU A 190 -12.64 13.75 12.63
CA LEU A 190 -12.97 12.94 13.80
C LEU A 190 -12.46 13.58 15.10
N ALA A 191 -11.25 14.13 15.11
CA ALA A 191 -10.70 14.81 16.27
C ALA A 191 -11.52 16.06 16.65
N LYS A 192 -11.97 16.84 15.66
CA LYS A 192 -12.86 17.99 15.87
C LYS A 192 -14.21 17.56 16.45
N GLN A 193 -14.81 16.49 15.94
CA GLN A 193 -16.07 15.97 16.46
C GLN A 193 -15.90 15.44 17.90
N ALA A 194 -14.85 14.67 18.17
CA ALA A 194 -14.55 14.16 19.51
C ALA A 194 -14.34 15.31 20.52
N ALA A 195 -13.66 16.38 20.11
CA ALA A 195 -13.50 17.57 20.95
C ALA A 195 -14.85 18.25 21.25
N LYS A 196 -15.74 18.38 20.25
CA LYS A 196 -17.10 18.88 20.47
C LYS A 196 -17.89 17.99 21.44
N ASP A 197 -17.87 16.68 21.23
CA ASP A 197 -18.62 15.71 22.03
C ASP A 197 -18.14 15.70 23.50
N ALA A 198 -16.85 15.92 23.72
CA ALA A 198 -16.28 16.06 25.06
C ALA A 198 -16.82 17.30 25.80
N VAL A 199 -17.12 18.40 25.10
CA VAL A 199 -17.73 19.60 25.70
C VAL A 199 -19.13 19.30 26.22
N PHE A 200 -19.96 18.57 25.44
CA PHE A 200 -21.28 18.14 25.89
C PHE A 200 -21.20 17.19 27.08
N THR A 201 -20.32 16.20 27.01
CA THR A 201 -20.16 15.20 28.06
C THR A 201 -19.74 15.86 29.38
N LYS A 202 -18.84 16.83 29.33
CA LYS A 202 -18.42 17.62 30.52
C LYS A 202 -19.57 18.40 31.15
N ALA A 203 -20.57 18.79 30.36
CA ALA A 203 -21.78 19.44 30.84
C ALA A 203 -22.90 18.47 31.24
N GLY A 204 -22.64 17.15 31.21
CA GLY A 204 -23.65 16.13 31.53
C GLY A 204 -24.72 15.96 30.45
N ARG A 205 -24.40 16.31 29.19
CA ARG A 205 -25.28 16.21 28.03
C ARG A 205 -24.81 15.14 27.05
N LYS A 206 -25.72 14.62 26.23
CA LYS A 206 -25.36 13.74 25.11
C LYS A 206 -24.69 14.54 23.98
N PRO A 207 -23.81 13.91 23.17
CA PRO A 207 -23.27 14.53 21.96
C PRO A 207 -24.36 15.16 21.10
N ASN A 208 -24.13 16.40 20.65
CA ASN A 208 -25.06 17.21 19.86
C ASN A 208 -26.41 17.54 20.54
N GLU A 209 -26.52 17.37 21.86
CA GLU A 209 -27.72 17.73 22.62
C GLU A 209 -27.77 19.23 22.91
N TYR A 210 -28.10 20.00 21.87
CA TYR A 210 -28.39 21.43 22.00
C TYR A 210 -29.78 21.66 22.58
N ARG A 211 -29.93 22.73 23.37
CA ARG A 211 -31.20 23.18 23.97
C ARG A 211 -31.42 24.67 23.74
N LYS A 212 -32.68 25.09 23.80
CA LYS A 212 -33.05 26.51 23.76
C LYS A 212 -32.34 27.27 24.88
N GLY A 213 -31.70 28.38 24.54
CA GLY A 213 -30.92 29.20 25.46
C GLY A 213 -29.42 28.91 25.45
N ASP A 214 -28.96 27.86 24.77
CA ASP A 214 -27.53 27.63 24.57
C ASP A 214 -26.91 28.72 23.70
N ILE A 215 -25.69 29.11 24.02
CA ILE A 215 -24.86 30.02 23.23
C ILE A 215 -23.92 29.18 22.37
N VAL A 216 -23.97 29.41 21.07
CA VAL A 216 -23.19 28.67 20.07
C VAL A 216 -22.40 29.60 19.17
N ARG A 217 -21.29 29.12 18.63
CA ARG A 217 -20.49 29.80 17.61
C ARG A 217 -20.68 29.13 16.26
N VAL A 218 -20.86 29.94 15.22
CA VAL A 218 -21.02 29.46 13.84
C VAL A 218 -19.66 29.02 13.28
N LEU A 219 -19.61 27.81 12.75
CA LEU A 219 -18.43 27.24 12.11
C LEU A 219 -18.51 27.30 10.58
N ASN A 220 -19.68 27.00 10.03
CA ASN A 220 -19.89 27.00 8.59
C ASN A 220 -21.33 27.40 8.23
N PRO A 221 -21.56 28.63 7.78
CA PRO A 221 -22.87 29.08 7.34
C PRO A 221 -23.17 28.52 5.95
N ARG A 222 -23.94 27.42 5.86
CA ARG A 222 -24.48 26.92 4.58
C ARG A 222 -25.41 27.95 3.90
N ILE A 223 -25.90 28.93 4.66
CA ILE A 223 -26.84 29.95 4.22
C ILE A 223 -26.27 31.34 4.55
N ALA A 224 -26.40 32.28 3.62
CA ALA A 224 -25.71 33.58 3.56
C ALA A 224 -25.92 34.56 4.73
N ASN A 225 -26.69 34.21 5.76
CA ASN A 225 -27.09 35.14 6.82
C ASN A 225 -26.20 35.13 8.07
N LEU A 226 -25.22 34.22 8.15
CA LEU A 226 -24.30 34.09 9.28
C LEU A 226 -22.85 34.24 8.84
N ILE A 227 -22.02 34.79 9.73
CA ILE A 227 -20.57 34.91 9.53
C ILE A 227 -19.89 33.81 10.35
N VAL A 228 -18.90 33.13 9.75
CA VAL A 228 -18.05 32.18 10.50
C VAL A 228 -17.44 32.90 11.70
N GLY A 229 -17.59 32.31 12.88
CA GLY A 229 -17.13 32.87 14.15
C GLY A 229 -18.18 33.71 14.90
N GLU A 230 -19.34 34.01 14.30
CA GLU A 230 -20.41 34.71 15.00
C GLU A 230 -20.97 33.86 16.15
N VAL A 231 -21.26 34.50 17.28
CA VAL A 231 -21.78 33.86 18.49
C VAL A 231 -23.22 34.32 18.70
N GLY A 232 -24.14 33.37 18.92
CA GLY A 232 -25.55 33.66 19.12
C GLY A 232 -26.25 32.64 20.01
N GLU A 233 -27.48 32.96 20.40
CA GLU A 233 -28.32 32.11 21.25
C GLU A 233 -29.26 31.23 20.41
N ILE A 234 -29.43 29.97 20.79
CA ILE A 234 -30.48 29.12 20.23
C ILE A 234 -31.84 29.53 20.78
N THR A 235 -32.76 29.96 19.91
CA THR A 235 -34.08 30.49 20.31
C THR A 235 -35.25 29.57 19.99
N SER A 236 -35.13 28.70 18.98
CA SER A 236 -36.18 27.75 18.57
C SER A 236 -35.64 26.55 17.82
N TYR A 237 -36.47 25.52 17.67
CA TYR A 237 -36.23 24.30 16.88
C TYR A 237 -37.32 24.14 15.83
N ASP A 238 -36.98 23.49 14.73
CA ASP A 238 -37.96 23.00 13.77
C ASP A 238 -38.13 21.48 13.89
N SER A 239 -39.03 20.93 13.07
CA SER A 239 -39.29 19.48 13.04
C SER A 239 -38.15 18.67 12.41
N SER A 240 -37.18 19.30 11.76
CA SER A 240 -36.01 18.64 11.15
C SER A 240 -34.84 18.47 12.11
N GLY A 241 -34.94 19.03 13.32
CA GLY A 241 -33.85 19.08 14.28
C GLY A 241 -32.86 20.23 14.04
N SER A 242 -33.14 21.11 13.07
CA SER A 242 -32.43 22.37 12.91
C SER A 242 -32.88 23.36 13.98
N PHE A 243 -32.02 24.32 14.29
CA PHE A 243 -32.33 25.32 15.31
C PHE A 243 -31.99 26.73 14.85
N ASN A 244 -32.76 27.68 15.35
CA ASN A 244 -32.58 29.08 15.06
C ASN A 244 -31.55 29.68 16.03
N VAL A 245 -30.46 30.22 15.49
CA VAL A 245 -29.46 30.99 16.24
C VAL A 245 -29.73 32.47 16.02
N THR A 246 -29.92 33.20 17.11
CA THR A 246 -30.22 34.64 17.10
C THR A 246 -29.10 35.42 17.78
N HIS A 247 -28.60 36.44 17.09
CA HIS A 247 -27.77 37.50 17.64
C HIS A 247 -28.22 38.84 17.05
N LYS A 248 -27.54 39.36 16.02
CA LYS A 248 -28.00 40.54 15.25
C LYS A 248 -29.02 40.18 14.16
N ARG A 249 -28.95 38.95 13.67
CA ARG A 249 -29.88 38.34 12.71
C ARG A 249 -30.22 36.94 13.21
N SER A 250 -31.33 36.39 12.75
CA SER A 250 -31.73 35.02 13.03
C SER A 250 -31.46 34.13 11.81
N CYS A 251 -30.93 32.93 12.05
CA CYS A 251 -30.70 31.95 10.99
C CYS A 251 -30.90 30.54 11.52
N TRP A 252 -31.42 29.68 10.67
CA TRP A 252 -31.54 28.25 10.93
C TRP A 252 -30.22 27.55 10.59
N VAL A 253 -29.74 26.72 11.51
CA VAL A 253 -28.50 25.94 11.37
C VAL A 253 -28.68 24.54 11.94
N GLY A 254 -27.90 23.60 11.41
CA GLY A 254 -27.72 22.25 11.95
C GLY A 254 -26.60 22.17 12.99
N TYR A 255 -26.55 21.03 13.69
CA TYR A 255 -25.52 20.75 14.71
C TYR A 255 -24.09 20.68 14.13
N ASP A 256 -23.94 20.31 12.85
CA ASP A 256 -22.66 20.26 12.12
C ASP A 256 -22.08 21.65 11.85
N GLN A 257 -22.92 22.68 11.92
CA GLN A 257 -22.60 24.05 11.52
C GLN A 257 -22.18 24.96 12.68
N VAL A 258 -22.26 24.46 13.92
CA VAL A 258 -21.94 25.23 15.11
C VAL A 258 -21.09 24.44 16.10
N GLU A 259 -20.55 25.15 17.09
CA GLU A 259 -19.96 24.59 18.29
C GLU A 259 -20.56 25.24 19.54
N PRO A 260 -20.69 24.51 20.66
CA PRO A 260 -21.14 25.08 21.92
C PRO A 260 -20.10 26.06 22.48
N VAL A 261 -20.55 27.25 22.87
CA VAL A 261 -19.75 28.23 23.61
C VAL A 261 -20.10 28.17 25.09
N THR A 262 -21.40 28.16 25.40
CA THR A 262 -21.92 28.09 26.76
C THR A 262 -23.29 27.44 26.74
N PHE A 263 -23.54 26.49 27.65
CA PHE A 263 -24.85 25.86 27.79
C PHE A 263 -25.79 26.73 28.64
N ALA A 264 -27.10 26.64 28.37
CA ALA A 264 -28.13 27.45 29.02
C ALA A 264 -28.06 27.41 30.55
N GLU A 265 -27.81 26.24 31.15
CA GLU A 265 -27.68 26.04 32.61
C GLU A 265 -26.39 26.62 33.21
N SER A 266 -25.39 26.91 32.37
CA SER A 266 -24.10 27.47 32.79
C SER A 266 -24.04 28.99 32.62
N ARG A 267 -25.11 29.61 32.10
CA ARG A 267 -25.19 31.05 31.88
C ARG A 267 -25.26 31.82 33.19
N LEU A 268 -24.43 32.86 33.31
CA LEU A 268 -24.42 33.77 34.45
C LEU A 268 -25.40 34.93 34.26
N ASP A 269 -25.71 35.29 33.02
CA ASP A 269 -26.61 36.39 32.66
C ASP A 269 -28.10 36.08 32.86
N ARG A 270 -28.42 34.83 33.22
CA ARG A 270 -29.79 34.34 33.48
C ARG A 270 -30.03 33.91 34.93
N LYS A 271 -29.07 34.16 35.83
CA LYS A 271 -29.23 33.89 37.27
C LYS A 271 -29.75 35.11 38.01
#